data_AF-A0A7C4Z329-F1
#
_entry.id   AF-A0A7C4Z329-F1
#
_cell.length_a   1.000
_cell.length_b   1.000
_cell.length_c   1.000
_cell.angle_alpha   90.00
_cell.angle_beta   90.00
_cell.angle_gamma   90.00
#
_symmetry.space_group_name_H-M   'P 1'
#
loop_
_entity.id
_entity.type
_entity.pdbx_description
1 polymer ?
#
loop_
_entity_poly.entity_id
_entity_poly.type
_entity_poly.pdbx_seq_one_letter_code
_entity_poly.pdbx_strand_id
1 'polypeptide(L)'
;MDIEEKQESAKLILQLYELRREQKMRESRDWWFGFNPKSIQDVMSAIMSPDGWKLRQAMGYWEMAAALVNHGVIDAQMFYDTNGEHLYLFVKLQPFLKEMRAAQPNTLLQLEKLILGMPDAEKTIASVRQQIEAWKR
;
A
#
# COMPACT_ATOMS: atom_id res chain seq x y z
N MET A 1 -23.16 7.75 -3.89
CA MET A 1 -22.90 7.45 -5.30
C MET A 1 -24.10 6.77 -5.91
N ASP A 2 -24.51 7.21 -7.10
CA ASP A 2 -25.53 6.51 -7.88
C ASP A 2 -24.98 5.24 -8.56
N ILE A 3 -25.82 4.53 -9.31
CA ILE A 3 -25.42 3.26 -9.93
C ILE A 3 -24.40 3.44 -11.06
N GLU A 4 -24.43 4.56 -11.78
CA GLU A 4 -23.51 4.85 -12.89
C GLU A 4 -22.11 5.18 -12.33
N GLU A 5 -22.05 6.03 -11.30
CA GLU A 5 -20.80 6.33 -10.57
C GLU A 5 -20.18 5.06 -9.97
N LYS A 6 -21.00 4.16 -9.42
CA LYS A 6 -20.51 2.87 -8.90
C LYS A 6 -19.94 1.97 -9.99
N GLN A 7 -20.53 1.96 -11.19
CA GLN A 7 -19.99 1.20 -12.32
C GLN A 7 -18.64 1.75 -12.78
N GLU A 8 -18.47 3.07 -12.82
CA GLU A 8 -17.17 3.68 -13.14
C GLU A 8 -16.11 3.38 -12.07
N SER A 9 -16.47 3.47 -10.79
CA SER A 9 -15.59 3.04 -9.71
C SER A 9 -15.18 1.57 -9.84
N ALA A 10 -16.11 0.69 -10.19
CA ALA A 10 -15.81 -0.73 -10.39
C ALA A 10 -14.84 -0.95 -11.56
N LYS A 11 -15.00 -0.22 -12.68
CA LYS A 11 -14.06 -0.27 -13.81
C LYS A 11 -12.65 0.18 -13.39
N LEU A 12 -12.54 1.23 -12.59
CA LEU A 12 -11.25 1.69 -12.06
C LEU A 12 -10.60 0.65 -11.13
N ILE A 13 -11.37 -0.02 -10.28
CA ILE A 13 -10.86 -1.11 -9.43
C ILE A 13 -10.34 -2.28 -10.30
N LEU A 14 -11.07 -2.66 -11.35
CA LEU A 14 -10.62 -3.68 -12.28
C LEU A 14 -9.35 -3.25 -13.03
N GLN A 15 -9.24 -1.98 -13.40
CA GLN A 15 -8.02 -1.44 -14.01
C GLN A 15 -6.84 -1.47 -13.04
N LEU A 16 -7.04 -1.12 -11.76
CA LEU A 16 -6.02 -1.27 -10.72
C LEU A 16 -5.55 -2.72 -10.61
N TYR A 17 -6.46 -3.70 -10.65
CA TYR A 17 -6.12 -5.12 -10.66
C TYR A 17 -5.29 -5.52 -11.88
N GLU A 18 -5.64 -5.06 -13.09
CA GLU A 18 -4.86 -5.34 -14.30
C GLU A 18 -3.44 -4.75 -14.21
N LEU A 19 -3.28 -3.53 -13.69
CA LEU A 19 -1.96 -2.93 -13.45
C LEU A 19 -1.11 -3.75 -12.46
N ARG A 20 -1.72 -4.34 -11.41
CA ARG A 20 -0.99 -5.23 -10.46
C ARG A 20 -0.49 -6.53 -11.11
N ARG A 21 -1.07 -6.90 -12.24
CA ARG A 21 -0.67 -8.06 -13.03
C ARG A 21 0.35 -7.72 -14.09
N GLU A 22 0.79 -6.48 -14.25
CA GLU A 22 1.93 -6.23 -15.14
C GLU A 22 3.18 -6.94 -14.61
N GLN A 23 4.04 -7.44 -15.52
CA GLN A 23 5.17 -8.28 -15.14
C GLN A 23 6.12 -7.60 -14.14
N LYS A 24 6.47 -6.33 -14.38
CA LYS A 24 7.32 -5.55 -13.46
C LYS A 24 6.63 -5.27 -12.13
N MET A 25 5.31 -5.06 -12.16
CA MET A 25 4.55 -4.86 -10.93
C MET A 25 4.46 -6.15 -10.12
N ARG A 26 4.28 -7.31 -10.75
CA ARG A 26 4.37 -8.62 -10.07
C ARG A 26 5.73 -8.84 -9.45
N GLU A 27 6.82 -8.56 -10.18
CA GLU A 27 8.18 -8.68 -9.63
C GLU A 27 8.39 -7.77 -8.42
N SER A 28 7.94 -6.52 -8.50
CA SER A 28 7.93 -5.58 -7.38
C SER A 28 7.12 -6.12 -6.19
N ARG A 29 5.95 -6.71 -6.46
CA ARG A 29 5.05 -7.28 -5.45
C ARG A 29 5.64 -8.47 -4.73
N ASP A 30 6.16 -9.43 -5.47
CA ASP A 30 6.79 -10.63 -4.94
C ASP A 30 8.00 -10.26 -4.08
N TRP A 31 8.81 -9.30 -4.54
CA TRP A 31 9.97 -8.81 -3.80
C TRP A 31 9.58 -8.10 -2.49
N TRP A 32 8.63 -7.14 -2.51
CA TRP A 32 8.28 -6.40 -1.28
C TRP A 32 7.56 -7.32 -0.27
N PHE A 33 6.85 -8.35 -0.74
CA PHE A 33 6.19 -9.31 0.14
C PHE A 33 7.20 -10.07 1.02
N GLY A 34 8.37 -10.40 0.48
CA GLY A 34 9.49 -10.97 1.24
C GLY A 34 10.30 -9.96 2.05
N PHE A 35 10.27 -8.67 1.68
CA PHE A 35 11.00 -7.62 2.39
C PHE A 35 10.40 -7.33 3.77
N ASN A 36 11.21 -7.43 4.83
CA ASN A 36 10.77 -7.28 6.23
C ASN A 36 11.75 -6.41 7.04
N PRO A 37 11.75 -5.09 6.83
CA PRO A 37 12.71 -4.19 7.46
C PRO A 37 12.58 -4.20 9.00
N LYS A 38 13.72 -4.09 9.68
CA LYS A 38 13.82 -4.00 11.15
C LYS A 38 14.26 -2.61 11.61
N SER A 39 14.75 -1.80 10.68
CA SER A 39 15.23 -0.45 10.91
C SER A 39 14.96 0.45 9.71
N ILE A 40 15.04 1.77 9.91
CA ILE A 40 15.05 2.74 8.81
C ILE A 40 16.23 2.49 7.87
N GLN A 41 17.39 2.03 8.37
CA GLN A 41 18.56 1.70 7.57
C GLN A 41 18.28 0.57 6.57
N ASP A 42 17.48 -0.43 6.95
CA ASP A 42 17.07 -1.50 6.03
C ASP A 42 16.22 -0.95 4.88
N VAL A 43 15.28 -0.04 5.20
CA VAL A 43 14.43 0.64 4.20
C VAL A 43 15.28 1.48 3.26
N MET A 44 16.18 2.31 3.78
CA MET A 44 17.05 3.15 2.97
C MET A 44 18.01 2.32 2.11
N SER A 45 18.57 1.24 2.66
CA SER A 45 19.44 0.32 1.91
C SER A 45 18.67 -0.37 0.78
N ALA A 46 17.43 -0.80 1.03
CA ALA A 46 16.57 -1.35 -0.01
C ALA A 46 16.32 -0.32 -1.13
N ILE A 47 15.95 0.93 -0.79
CA ILE A 47 15.71 2.01 -1.75
C ILE A 47 16.97 2.31 -2.60
N MET A 48 18.15 2.31 -1.99
CA MET A 48 19.41 2.63 -2.68
C MET A 48 20.03 1.45 -3.43
N SER A 49 19.52 0.24 -3.22
CA SER A 49 19.99 -0.96 -3.92
C SER A 49 19.65 -0.93 -5.42
N PRO A 50 20.31 -1.77 -6.25
CA PRO A 50 19.92 -1.96 -7.64
C PRO A 50 18.44 -2.36 -7.81
N ASP A 51 17.88 -3.05 -6.82
CA ASP A 51 16.47 -3.48 -6.76
C ASP A 51 15.53 -2.45 -6.11
N GLY A 52 16.03 -1.28 -5.71
CA GLY A 52 15.24 -0.26 -5.01
C GLY A 52 14.05 0.29 -5.80
N TRP A 53 14.05 0.10 -7.12
CA TRP A 53 12.90 0.36 -7.97
C TRP A 53 11.68 -0.48 -7.56
N LYS A 54 11.87 -1.71 -7.08
CA LYS A 54 10.79 -2.63 -6.67
C LYS A 54 9.99 -2.05 -5.51
N LEU A 55 10.68 -1.56 -4.48
CA LEU A 55 10.01 -0.92 -3.33
C LEU A 55 9.31 0.38 -3.75
N ARG A 56 10.00 1.24 -4.51
CA ARG A 56 9.41 2.50 -5.00
C ARG A 56 8.19 2.27 -5.88
N GLN A 57 8.23 1.24 -6.73
CA GLN A 57 7.12 0.88 -7.62
C GLN A 57 5.88 0.45 -6.82
N ALA A 58 6.04 -0.38 -5.79
CA ALA A 58 4.95 -0.80 -4.92
C ALA A 58 4.37 0.36 -4.11
N MET A 59 5.24 1.18 -3.50
CA MET A 59 4.83 2.36 -2.73
C MET A 59 4.07 3.37 -3.59
N GLY A 60 4.60 3.71 -4.77
CA GLY A 60 3.97 4.68 -5.67
C GLY A 60 2.62 4.22 -6.20
N TYR A 61 2.50 2.93 -6.54
CA TYR A 61 1.24 2.34 -6.97
C TYR A 61 0.15 2.45 -5.90
N TRP A 62 0.45 2.07 -4.65
CA TRP A 62 -0.53 2.12 -3.57
C TRP A 62 -0.81 3.54 -3.07
N GLU A 63 0.17 4.44 -3.11
CA GLU A 63 -0.04 5.86 -2.83
C GLU A 63 -1.02 6.49 -3.84
N MET A 64 -0.84 6.20 -5.13
CA MET A 64 -1.74 6.65 -6.19
C MET A 64 -3.15 6.08 -6.02
N ALA A 65 -3.27 4.77 -5.82
CA ALA A 65 -4.57 4.12 -5.60
C ALA A 65 -5.30 4.72 -4.39
N ALA A 66 -4.58 4.96 -3.29
CA ALA A 66 -5.14 5.57 -2.10
C ALA A 66 -5.58 7.02 -2.32
N ALA A 67 -4.84 7.79 -3.13
CA ALA A 67 -5.25 9.13 -3.51
C ALA A 67 -6.61 9.11 -4.24
N LEU A 68 -6.79 8.21 -5.21
CA LEU A 68 -8.05 8.09 -5.95
C LEU A 68 -9.24 7.80 -5.03
N VAL A 69 -9.05 6.92 -4.03
CA VAL A 69 -10.08 6.61 -3.04
C VAL A 69 -10.35 7.80 -2.11
N ASN A 70 -9.30 8.42 -1.56
CA ASN A 70 -9.44 9.57 -0.66
C ASN A 70 -10.08 10.81 -1.32
N HIS A 71 -9.99 10.90 -2.65
CA HIS A 71 -10.64 11.93 -3.44
C HIS A 71 -12.06 11.55 -3.91
N GLY A 72 -12.57 10.38 -3.52
CA GLY A 72 -13.93 9.92 -3.85
C GLY A 72 -14.11 9.45 -5.30
N VAL A 73 -13.02 9.31 -6.07
CA VAL A 73 -13.06 8.80 -7.45
C VAL A 73 -13.33 7.30 -7.47
N ILE A 74 -12.80 6.59 -6.47
CA ILE A 74 -13.08 5.17 -6.21
C ILE A 74 -13.85 5.07 -4.90
N ASP A 75 -14.96 4.33 -4.92
CA ASP A 75 -15.73 4.00 -3.72
C ASP A 75 -14.85 3.25 -2.72
N ALA A 76 -14.74 3.81 -1.51
CA ALA A 76 -13.84 3.29 -0.49
C ALA A 76 -14.23 1.88 -0.03
N GLN A 77 -15.53 1.59 0.12
CA GLN A 77 -15.98 0.28 0.58
C GLN A 77 -15.66 -0.80 -0.45
N MET A 78 -15.95 -0.56 -1.74
CA MET A 78 -15.59 -1.48 -2.82
C MET A 78 -14.07 -1.67 -2.92
N PHE A 79 -13.28 -0.62 -2.69
CA PHE A 79 -11.82 -0.75 -2.66
C PHE A 79 -11.35 -1.66 -1.51
N TYR A 80 -11.89 -1.47 -0.30
CA TYR A 80 -11.57 -2.29 0.88
C TYR A 80 -11.96 -3.75 0.70
N ASP A 81 -13.14 -4.01 0.12
CA ASP A 81 -13.66 -5.38 -0.07
C ASP A 81 -12.84 -6.17 -1.11
N THR A 82 -12.14 -5.49 -2.02
CA THR A 82 -11.44 -6.12 -3.16
C THR A 82 -9.91 -6.04 -3.07
N ASN A 83 -9.35 -5.24 -2.16
CA ASN A 83 -7.91 -5.07 -2.00
C ASN A 83 -7.51 -5.15 -0.51
N GLY A 84 -6.45 -5.91 -0.22
CA GLY A 84 -5.87 -5.96 1.15
C GLY A 84 -4.34 -5.91 1.20
N GLU A 85 -3.68 -6.08 0.05
CA GLU A 85 -2.22 -6.17 -0.03
C GLU A 85 -1.50 -4.90 0.48
N HIS A 86 -2.08 -3.73 0.21
CA HIS A 86 -1.56 -2.43 0.63
C HIS A 86 -1.41 -2.30 2.15
N LEU A 87 -2.24 -3.03 2.93
CA LEU A 87 -2.15 -3.06 4.39
C LEU A 87 -0.80 -3.62 4.84
N TYR A 88 -0.32 -4.68 4.21
CA TYR A 88 0.96 -5.31 4.57
C TYR A 88 2.14 -4.39 4.23
N LEU A 89 2.11 -3.74 3.06
CA LEU A 89 3.13 -2.76 2.69
C LEU A 89 3.16 -1.61 3.70
N PHE A 90 1.99 -1.04 4.02
CA PHE A 90 1.89 0.04 4.99
C PHE A 90 2.36 -0.39 6.37
N VAL A 91 1.90 -1.52 6.91
CA VAL A 91 2.26 -1.98 8.26
C VAL A 91 3.76 -2.24 8.40
N LYS A 92 4.42 -2.73 7.35
CA LYS A 92 5.89 -2.91 7.35
C LYS A 92 6.66 -1.59 7.38
N LEU A 93 6.13 -0.54 6.76
CA LEU A 93 6.80 0.77 6.63
C LEU A 93 6.36 1.78 7.70
N GLN A 94 5.17 1.59 8.30
CA GLN A 94 4.56 2.46 9.29
C GLN A 94 5.54 2.89 10.40
N PRO A 95 6.36 1.98 11.00
CA PRO A 95 7.27 2.36 12.08
C PRO A 95 8.36 3.38 11.66
N PHE A 96 8.62 3.51 10.36
CA PHE A 96 9.72 4.30 9.80
C PHE A 96 9.23 5.55 9.05
N LEU A 97 7.92 5.81 9.01
CA LEU A 97 7.35 6.90 8.21
C LEU A 97 7.85 8.28 8.66
N LYS A 98 8.11 8.48 9.95
CA LYS A 98 8.62 9.75 10.47
C LYS A 98 9.98 10.08 9.86
N GLU A 99 10.89 9.12 9.84
CA GLU A 99 12.24 9.25 9.29
C GLU A 99 12.21 9.34 7.76
N MET A 100 11.38 8.54 7.10
CA MET A 100 11.20 8.62 5.65
C MET A 100 10.70 10.02 5.22
N ARG A 101 9.75 10.58 5.97
CA ARG A 101 9.18 11.91 5.70
C ARG A 101 10.12 13.07 6.03
N ALA A 102 11.18 12.84 6.82
CA ALA A 102 12.24 13.82 7.01
C ALA A 102 13.05 14.03 5.71
N ALA A 103 13.18 13.00 4.87
CA ALA A 103 13.87 13.09 3.58
C ALA A 103 12.92 13.47 2.43
N GLN A 104 11.72 12.88 2.38
CA GLN A 104 10.72 13.17 1.36
C GLN A 104 9.37 13.49 2.02
N PRO A 105 9.01 14.78 2.13
CA PRO A 105 7.70 15.17 2.63
C PRO A 105 6.59 14.48 1.83
N ASN A 106 5.56 14.00 2.54
CA ASN A 106 4.40 13.28 2.00
C ASN A 106 4.60 11.81 1.60
N THR A 107 5.73 11.16 1.90
CA THR A 107 5.86 9.71 1.68
C THR A 107 4.69 8.94 2.34
N LEU A 108 3.97 8.16 1.52
CA LEU A 108 2.82 7.33 1.90
C LEU A 108 1.69 8.08 2.64
N LEU A 109 1.52 9.37 2.37
CA LEU A 109 0.53 10.20 3.07
C LEU A 109 -0.90 9.78 2.75
N GLN A 110 -1.22 9.57 1.47
CA GLN A 110 -2.56 9.16 1.05
C GLN A 110 -2.84 7.73 1.49
N LEU A 111 -1.85 6.84 1.39
CA LEU A 111 -2.00 5.48 1.86
C LEU A 111 -2.25 5.41 3.37
N GLU A 112 -1.51 6.18 4.17
CA GLU A 112 -1.77 6.28 5.61
C GLU A 112 -3.18 6.80 5.89
N LYS A 113 -3.57 7.91 5.23
CA LYS A 113 -4.90 8.50 5.40
C LYS A 113 -6.01 7.51 5.07
N LEU A 114 -5.86 6.75 3.98
CA LEU A 114 -6.83 5.73 3.58
C LEU A 114 -6.99 4.67 4.65
N ILE A 115 -5.86 4.08 5.10
CA ILE A 115 -5.88 2.96 6.05
C ILE A 115 -6.40 3.41 7.42
N LEU A 116 -5.99 4.59 7.90
CA LEU A 116 -6.50 5.13 9.16
C LEU A 116 -7.97 5.56 9.08
N GLY A 117 -8.49 5.78 7.87
CA GLY A 117 -9.90 6.05 7.61
C GLY A 117 -10.80 4.81 7.50
N MET A 118 -10.24 3.60 7.54
CA MET A 118 -11.01 2.36 7.49
C MET A 118 -11.84 2.16 8.76
N PRO A 119 -13.03 1.52 8.65
CA PRO A 119 -13.67 0.93 9.82
C PRO A 119 -12.71 -0.04 10.53
N ASP A 120 -12.61 0.07 11.86
CA ASP A 120 -11.72 -0.76 12.69
C ASP A 120 -10.23 -0.73 12.27
N ALA A 121 -9.73 0.39 11.75
CA ALA A 121 -8.36 0.55 11.27
C ALA A 121 -7.29 0.02 12.24
N GLU A 122 -7.39 0.38 13.53
CA GLU A 122 -6.43 -0.07 14.55
C GLU A 122 -6.40 -1.60 14.71
N LYS A 123 -7.57 -2.23 14.74
CA LYS A 123 -7.71 -3.69 14.84
C LYS A 123 -7.17 -4.38 13.58
N THR A 124 -7.45 -3.81 12.42
CA THR A 124 -6.94 -4.31 11.13
C THR A 124 -5.41 -4.25 11.08
N ILE A 125 -4.82 -3.10 11.43
CA ILE A 125 -3.37 -2.91 11.52
C ILE A 125 -2.74 -3.90 12.51
N ALA A 126 -3.34 -4.07 13.69
CA ALA A 126 -2.84 -5.00 14.70
C ALA A 126 -2.88 -6.46 14.20
N SER A 127 -3.96 -6.87 13.53
CA SER A 127 -4.08 -8.21 12.94
C SER A 127 -3.02 -8.45 11.86
N VAL A 128 -2.85 -7.51 10.93
CA VAL A 128 -1.83 -7.60 9.88
C VAL A 128 -0.42 -7.68 10.48
N ARG A 129 -0.16 -6.89 11.54
CA ARG A 129 1.13 -6.94 12.26
C ARG A 129 1.38 -8.33 12.87
N GLN A 130 0.38 -8.93 13.50
CA GLN A 130 0.50 -10.30 14.04
C GLN A 130 0.76 -11.34 12.94
N GLN A 131 0.08 -11.22 11.79
CA GLN A 131 0.29 -12.12 10.65
C GLN A 131 1.72 -12.01 10.09
N ILE A 132 2.23 -10.78 9.93
CA ILE A 132 3.61 -10.54 9.48
C ILE A 132 4.62 -11.16 10.46
N GLU A 133 4.40 -11.06 11.78
CA GLU A 133 5.31 -11.72 12.75
C GLU A 133 5.20 -13.24 12.69
N ALA A 134 4.03 -13.81 12.41
CA ALA A 134 3.85 -15.26 12.29
C ALA A 134 4.59 -15.84 11.07
N TRP A 135 4.69 -15.11 9.96
CA TRP A 135 5.41 -15.53 8.75
C TRP A 135 6.94 -15.51 8.89
N LYS A 136 7.46 -14.92 9.97
CA LYS A 136 8.90 -14.88 10.26
C LYS A 136 9.39 -16.13 10.99
N ARG A 137 8.49 -17.06 11.34
CA ARG A 137 8.80 -18.32 12.01
C ARG A 137 9.14 -19.43 11.02
#